data_AF-G5K4T5-F1
#
_entry.id   AF-G5K4T5-F1
#
_cell.length_a   1.000
_cell.length_b   1.000
_cell.length_c   1.000
_cell.angle_alpha   90.00
_cell.angle_beta   90.00
_cell.angle_gamma   90.00
#
_symmetry.space_group_name_H-M   'P 1'
#
loop_
_entity.id
_entity.type
_entity.pdbx_description
1 polymer ?
#
loop_
_entity_poly.entity_id
_entity_poly.type
_entity_poly.pdbx_seq_one_letter_code
_entity_poly.pdbx_strand_id
1 'polypeptide(L)'
;MVIDSLAMNLGQIGEQLDSSKLSEELREKYTDIPWRKIKDFRNLAYHNYGAIRIQVLLRIIENELPILLDQLSSVLSDVERKLSNR
;
A
#
# COMPACT_ATOMS: atom_id res chain seq x y z
N MET A 1 16.61 -13.99 4.42
CA MET A 1 16.87 -13.32 5.72
C MET A 1 15.64 -12.50 6.12
N VAL A 2 15.50 -12.07 7.38
CA VAL A 2 14.31 -11.33 7.88
C VAL A 2 13.97 -10.09 7.04
N ILE A 3 15.00 -9.37 6.57
CA ILE A 3 14.86 -8.17 5.73
C ILE A 3 14.09 -8.48 4.44
N ASP A 4 14.44 -9.57 3.75
CA ASP A 4 13.81 -9.96 2.49
C ASP A 4 12.32 -10.26 2.70
N SER A 5 12.00 -10.99 3.78
CA SER A 5 10.61 -11.31 4.13
C SER A 5 9.77 -10.06 4.42
N LEU A 6 10.33 -9.08 5.14
CA LEU A 6 9.65 -7.81 5.41
C LEU A 6 9.43 -7.01 4.12
N ALA A 7 10.45 -6.90 3.27
CA ALA A 7 10.34 -6.21 1.98
C ALA A 7 9.28 -6.86 1.08
N MET A 8 9.27 -8.19 1.00
CA MET A 8 8.30 -8.94 0.18
C MET A 8 6.87 -8.80 0.71
N ASN A 9 6.66 -8.83 2.02
CA ASN A 9 5.34 -8.61 2.61
C ASN A 9 4.80 -7.22 2.31
N LEU A 10 5.62 -6.17 2.45
CA LEU A 10 5.23 -4.82 2.08
C LEU A 10 5.01 -4.69 0.55
N GLY A 11 5.82 -5.36 -0.26
CA GLY A 11 5.62 -5.45 -1.70
C GLY A 11 4.29 -6.09 -2.09
N GLN A 12 3.89 -7.16 -1.38
CA GLN A 12 2.61 -7.84 -1.58
C GLN A 12 1.41 -6.95 -1.26
N ILE A 13 1.51 -6.10 -0.23
CA ILE A 13 0.48 -5.08 0.05
C ILE A 13 0.39 -4.13 -1.15
N GLY A 14 1.52 -3.58 -1.61
CA GLY A 14 1.53 -2.66 -2.74
C GLY A 14 1.03 -3.29 -4.05
N GLU A 15 1.22 -4.60 -4.23
CA GLU A 15 0.71 -5.36 -5.37
C GLU A 15 -0.81 -5.48 -5.35
N GLN A 16 -1.47 -5.55 -4.18
CA GLN A 16 -2.93 -5.53 -4.11
C GLN A 16 -3.51 -4.13 -4.36
N LEU A 17 -2.73 -3.09 -4.08
CA LEU A 17 -3.12 -1.68 -4.24
C LEU A 17 -2.76 -1.11 -5.62
N ASP A 18 -2.32 -1.95 -6.55
CA ASP A 18 -1.90 -1.50 -7.88
C ASP A 18 -3.07 -0.99 -8.73
N SER A 19 -2.75 -0.05 -9.62
CA SER A 19 -3.65 0.51 -10.64
C SER A 19 -4.36 -0.52 -11.53
N SER A 20 -3.80 -1.72 -11.68
CA SER A 20 -4.41 -2.82 -12.44
C SER A 20 -5.54 -3.54 -11.67
N LYS A 21 -5.61 -3.37 -10.36
CA LYS A 21 -6.62 -4.00 -9.48
C LYS A 21 -7.63 -3.00 -8.92
N LEU A 22 -7.22 -1.74 -8.77
CA LEU A 22 -8.07 -0.67 -8.27
C LEU A 22 -8.44 0.30 -9.41
N SER A 23 -9.73 0.60 -9.53
CA SER A 23 -10.23 1.50 -10.56
C SER A 23 -9.63 2.91 -10.44
N GLU A 24 -9.60 3.64 -11.55
CA GLU A 24 -9.09 5.01 -11.58
C GLU A 24 -9.95 5.93 -10.72
N GLU A 25 -11.28 5.80 -10.80
CA GLU A 25 -12.23 6.62 -10.05
C GLU A 25 -12.04 6.46 -8.53
N LEU A 26 -11.71 5.25 -8.06
CA LEU A 26 -11.42 5.02 -6.65
C LEU A 26 -10.13 5.74 -6.23
N ARG A 27 -9.07 5.63 -7.03
CA ARG A 27 -7.78 6.25 -6.71
C ARG A 27 -7.84 7.79 -6.80
N GLU A 28 -8.61 8.32 -7.75
CA GLU A 28 -8.89 9.75 -7.87
C GLU A 28 -9.77 10.29 -6.75
N LYS A 29 -10.67 9.46 -6.20
CA LYS A 29 -11.47 9.84 -5.02
C LYS A 29 -10.62 9.93 -3.75
N TYR A 30 -9.66 9.03 -3.57
CA TYR A 30 -8.85 8.92 -2.35
C TYR A 30 -7.40 9.34 -2.60
N THR A 31 -7.19 10.62 -2.89
CA THR A 31 -5.86 11.18 -3.23
C THR A 31 -4.91 11.30 -2.06
N ASP A 32 -5.41 11.27 -0.82
CA ASP A 32 -4.59 11.27 0.40
C ASP A 32 -3.76 9.99 0.55
N ILE A 33 -4.17 8.91 -0.12
CA ILE A 33 -3.38 7.67 -0.18
C ILE A 33 -2.29 7.86 -1.23
N PRO A 34 -1.00 7.66 -0.88
CA PRO A 34 0.10 7.91 -1.80
C PRO A 34 0.30 6.76 -2.80
N TRP A 35 -0.71 6.49 -3.65
CA TRP A 35 -0.77 5.37 -4.60
C TRP A 35 0.51 5.16 -5.40
N ARG A 36 1.08 6.26 -5.91
CA ARG A 36 2.32 6.20 -6.69
C ARG A 36 3.51 5.73 -5.85
N LYS A 37 3.66 6.21 -4.61
CA LYS A 37 4.76 5.79 -3.73
C LYS A 37 4.63 4.31 -3.37
N ILE A 38 3.40 3.83 -3.13
CA ILE A 38 3.12 2.42 -2.86
C ILE A 38 3.55 1.56 -4.05
N LYS A 39 3.18 1.96 -5.27
CA LYS A 39 3.59 1.28 -6.51
C LYS A 39 5.10 1.30 -6.71
N ASP A 40 5.74 2.45 -6.49
CA ASP A 40 7.19 2.61 -6.64
C ASP A 40 7.93 1.72 -5.63
N PHE A 41 7.45 1.65 -4.38
CA PHE A 41 8.00 0.73 -3.37
C PHE A 41 7.79 -0.74 -3.76
N ARG A 42 6.60 -1.11 -4.26
CA ARG A 42 6.33 -2.46 -4.77
C ARG A 42 7.35 -2.88 -5.83
N ASN A 43 7.63 -1.99 -6.78
CA ASN A 43 8.62 -2.26 -7.84
C ASN A 43 10.02 -2.45 -7.24
N LEU A 44 10.41 -1.60 -6.28
CA LEU A 44 11.68 -1.74 -5.58
C LEU A 44 11.76 -3.07 -4.81
N ALA A 45 10.69 -3.46 -4.12
CA ALA A 45 10.62 -4.71 -3.37
C ALA A 45 10.80 -5.92 -4.29
N TYR A 46 10.06 -6.02 -5.40
CA TYR A 46 10.17 -7.22 -6.25
C TYR A 46 11.42 -7.28 -7.12
N HIS A 47 11.95 -6.14 -7.54
CA HIS A 47 13.08 -6.12 -8.48
C HIS A 47 14.42 -5.82 -7.84
N ASN A 48 14.44 -5.25 -6.64
CA ASN A 48 15.68 -4.76 -6.02
C ASN A 48 15.66 -4.80 -4.48
N TYR A 49 14.98 -5.78 -3.87
CA TYR A 49 14.90 -5.89 -2.40
C TYR A 49 16.26 -5.95 -1.70
N GLY A 50 17.27 -6.55 -2.34
CA GLY A 50 18.63 -6.64 -1.80
C GLY A 50 19.31 -5.28 -1.59
N ALA A 51 18.82 -4.23 -2.25
CA ALA A 51 19.30 -2.85 -2.06
C ALA A 51 18.57 -2.10 -0.94
N ILE A 52 17.50 -2.67 -0.37
CA ILE A 52 16.69 -2.01 0.65
C ILE A 52 17.39 -2.11 2.00
N ARG A 53 17.66 -0.95 2.60
CA ARG A 53 18.22 -0.86 3.95
C ARG A 53 17.12 -1.10 4.99
N ILE A 54 17.42 -1.85 6.04
CA ILE A 54 16.47 -2.16 7.11
C ILE A 54 15.85 -0.91 7.76
N GLN A 55 16.57 0.21 7.85
CA GLN A 55 16.03 1.46 8.40
C GLN A 55 14.89 2.03 7.55
N VAL A 56 14.86 1.74 6.24
CA VAL A 56 13.75 2.14 5.36
C VAL A 56 12.53 1.28 5.65
N LEU A 57 12.70 -0.04 5.77
CA LEU A 57 11.59 -0.95 6.08
C LEU A 57 10.97 -0.64 7.44
N LEU A 58 11.79 -0.43 8.47
CA LEU A 58 11.31 -0.08 9.81
C LEU A 58 10.55 1.24 9.79
N ARG A 59 11.05 2.26 9.08
CA ARG A 59 10.33 3.52 8.92
C ARG A 59 8.95 3.33 8.29
N ILE A 60 8.86 2.54 7.22
CA ILE A 60 7.59 2.26 6.54
C ILE A 60 6.65 1.53 7.50
N ILE A 61 7.12 0.49 8.19
CA ILE A 61 6.33 -0.33 9.12
C ILE A 61 5.82 0.50 10.31
N GLU A 62 6.68 1.34 10.89
CA GLU A 62 6.34 2.09 12.11
C GLU A 62 5.52 3.36 11.83
N ASN A 63 5.74 4.02 10.68
CA ASN A 63 5.19 5.35 10.44
C ASN A 63 4.19 5.40 9.28
N GLU A 64 4.41 4.64 8.20
CA GLU A 64 3.60 4.76 6.98
C GLU A 64 2.49 3.72 6.92
N LEU A 65 2.77 2.49 7.36
CA LEU A 65 1.84 1.37 7.30
C LEU A 65 0.60 1.56 8.22
N PRO A 66 0.70 2.09 9.45
CA PRO A 66 -0.48 2.36 10.27
C PRO A 66 -1.40 3.42 9.63
N ILE A 67 -0.80 4.47 9.07
CA ILE A 67 -1.55 5.51 8.35
C ILE A 67 -2.29 4.90 7.15
N LEU A 68 -1.60 4.08 6.36
CA LEU A 68 -2.23 3.39 5.22
C LEU A 68 -3.38 2.48 5.67
N LEU A 69 -3.24 1.78 6.80
CA LEU A 69 -4.30 0.92 7.33
C LEU A 69 -5.56 1.71 7.71
N ASP A 70 -5.39 2.87 8.37
CA ASP A 70 -6.51 3.75 8.73
C ASP A 70 -7.20 4.34 7.49
N GLN A 71 -6.40 4.73 6.49
CA GLN A 71 -6.91 5.21 5.20
C GLN A 71 -7.71 4.12 4.48
N LEU A 72 -7.19 2.89 4.37
CA LEU A 72 -7.89 1.78 3.71
C LEU A 72 -9.15 1.35 4.47
N SER A 73 -9.13 1.40 5.80
CA SER A 73 -10.32 1.12 6.63
C SER A 73 -11.44 2.14 6.38
N SER A 74 -11.06 3.41 6.18
CA SER A 74 -11.99 4.48 5.82
C SER A 74 -12.56 4.29 4.41
N VAL A 75 -11.71 3.91 3.44
CA VAL A 75 -12.14 3.57 2.07
C VAL A 75 -13.15 2.43 2.08
N LEU A 76 -12.84 1.34 2.81
CA LEU A 76 -13.71 0.17 2.91
C LEU A 76 -15.08 0.55 3.49
N SER A 77 -15.09 1.29 4.59
CA SER A 77 -16.32 1.76 5.25
C SER A 77 -17.19 2.63 4.34
N ASP A 78 -16.59 3.51 3.53
CA ASP A 78 -17.34 4.32 2.55
C ASP A 78 -17.92 3.45 1.42
N VAL A 79 -17.14 2.51 0.90
CA VAL A 79 -17.58 1.61 -0.17
C VAL A 79 -18.72 0.70 0.31
N GLU A 80 -18.60 0.10 1.49
CA GLU A 80 -19.64 -0.72 2.11
C GLU A 80 -20.92 0.08 2.32
N ARG A 81 -20.83 1.29 2.87
CA ARG A 81 -21.99 2.17 3.06
C ARG A 81 -22.71 2.47 1.74
N LYS A 82 -21.96 2.72 0.66
CA LYS A 82 -22.55 2.94 -0.67
C LYS A 82 -23.21 1.70 -1.25
N LEU A 83 -22.71 0.51 -0.94
CA LEU A 83 -23.30 -0.75 -1.38
C LEU A 83 -24.56 -1.08 -0.57
N SER A 84 -24.58 -0.82 0.74
CA SER A 84 -25.76 -1.05 1.59
C SER A 84 -26.91 -0.06 1.36
N ASN A 85 -26.61 1.13 0.82
CA ASN A 85 -27.60 2.15 0.48
C ASN A 85 -28.08 2.06 -0.99
N ARG A 86 -27.75 0.99 -1.70
CA ARG A 86 -28.24 0.65 -3.04
C ARG A 86 -29.28 -0.46 -2.95
#